data_AF-A0A484BHD8-F1
#
_entry.id   AF-A0A484BHD8-F1
#
_cell.length_a   1.000
_cell.length_b   1.000
_cell.length_c   1.000
_cell.angle_alpha   90.00
_cell.angle_beta   90.00
_cell.angle_gamma   90.00
#
_symmetry.space_group_name_H-M   'P 1'
#
loop_
_entity.id
_entity.type
_entity.pdbx_description
1 polymer ?
#
loop_
_entity_poly.entity_id
_entity_poly.type
_entity_poly.pdbx_seq_one_letter_code
_entity_poly.pdbx_strand_id
1 'polypeptide(L)'
;MHTDLSAHLHTPACNQLIEELKACHDNNAFGKFIGICNSIDDKVVKCLKAERVARVVDRFFTRYYYIKGGAPYQVLYHSNRICLICLAPTHPAYGEGIASVSYDVGNMDRSQNVVKGKSKKGGMILQADTTLALLTTETGTVYKIPSCIRGKLVEVNTALQTDAKQLHQAAEGAGYFAILLPKIENCSDIISNLLTQQQYDEQLKKGET
;
A
#
# COMPACT_ATOMS: atom_id res chain seq x y z
N MET A 1 10.63 -24.50 3.62
CA MET A 1 9.77 -24.49 4.82
C MET A 1 8.34 -24.48 4.36
N HIS A 2 7.52 -25.44 4.79
CA HIS A 2 6.08 -25.41 4.55
C HIS A 2 5.43 -24.47 5.58
N THR A 3 4.38 -23.75 5.17
CA THR A 3 3.58 -22.93 6.07
C THR A 3 2.74 -23.83 6.97
N ASP A 4 2.76 -23.59 8.29
CA ASP A 4 1.88 -24.29 9.23
C ASP A 4 0.43 -23.90 8.94
N LEU A 5 -0.45 -24.89 8.73
CA LEU A 5 -1.88 -24.72 8.39
C LEU A 5 -2.81 -24.94 9.59
N SER A 6 -2.29 -24.80 10.81
CA SER A 6 -3.08 -24.92 12.03
C SER A 6 -4.12 -23.79 12.13
N ALA A 7 -5.39 -24.14 12.38
CA ALA A 7 -6.50 -23.20 12.25
C ALA A 7 -6.40 -21.94 13.13
N HIS A 8 -5.75 -22.04 14.28
CA HIS A 8 -5.56 -20.90 15.20
C HIS A 8 -4.54 -19.85 14.70
N LEU A 9 -3.78 -20.16 13.64
CA LEU A 9 -2.76 -19.26 13.07
C LEU A 9 -3.29 -18.37 11.94
N HIS A 10 -4.54 -18.59 11.52
CA HIS A 10 -5.15 -18.01 10.34
C HIS A 10 -6.53 -17.42 10.62
N THR A 11 -6.96 -16.52 9.75
CA THR A 11 -8.29 -15.94 9.75
C THR A 11 -9.35 -16.99 9.43
N PRO A 12 -10.60 -16.79 9.87
CA PRO A 12 -11.70 -17.69 9.52
C PRO A 12 -11.86 -17.90 8.01
N ALA A 13 -11.63 -16.87 7.21
CA ALA A 13 -11.72 -16.94 5.75
C ALA A 13 -10.65 -17.86 5.14
N CYS A 14 -9.38 -17.75 5.55
CA CYS A 14 -8.36 -18.67 5.05
C CYS A 14 -8.53 -20.09 5.63
N ASN A 15 -9.04 -20.23 6.84
CA ASN A 15 -9.36 -21.55 7.43
C ASN A 15 -10.39 -22.32 6.61
N GLN A 16 -11.41 -21.65 6.08
CA GLN A 16 -12.39 -22.28 5.17
C GLN A 16 -11.71 -22.89 3.94
N LEU A 17 -10.79 -22.17 3.29
CA LEU A 17 -10.05 -22.68 2.13
C LEU A 17 -9.12 -23.84 2.51
N ILE A 18 -8.52 -23.81 3.71
CA ILE A 18 -7.68 -24.91 4.21
C ILE A 18 -8.53 -26.17 4.45
N GLU A 19 -9.74 -26.02 4.99
CA GLU A 19 -10.68 -27.12 5.18
C GLU A 19 -11.14 -27.70 3.84
N GLU A 20 -11.44 -26.85 2.85
CA GLU A 20 -11.75 -27.29 1.47
C GLU A 20 -10.58 -28.08 0.84
N LEU A 21 -9.34 -27.62 1.04
CA LEU A 21 -8.16 -28.31 0.54
C LEU A 21 -7.98 -29.68 1.20
N LYS A 22 -8.17 -29.76 2.52
CA LYS A 22 -8.12 -31.03 3.28
C LYS A 22 -9.20 -31.99 2.76
N ALA A 23 -10.44 -31.53 2.60
CA ALA A 23 -11.52 -32.33 2.05
C ALA A 23 -11.23 -32.81 0.61
N CYS A 24 -10.62 -31.97 -0.24
CA CYS A 24 -10.20 -32.38 -1.59
C CYS A 24 -9.15 -33.49 -1.54
N HIS A 25 -8.15 -33.36 -0.67
CA HIS A 25 -7.09 -34.36 -0.50
C HIS A 25 -7.60 -35.68 0.07
N ASP A 26 -8.57 -35.63 0.98
CA ASP A 26 -9.20 -36.82 1.57
C ASP A 26 -10.03 -37.58 0.53
N ASN A 27 -10.78 -36.86 -0.31
CA ASN A 27 -11.56 -37.45 -1.40
C ASN A 27 -10.70 -37.91 -2.59
N ASN A 28 -9.48 -37.38 -2.73
CA ASN A 28 -8.59 -37.64 -3.87
C ASN A 28 -7.18 -38.02 -3.41
N ALA A 29 -7.07 -39.07 -2.61
CA ALA A 29 -5.82 -39.47 -1.95
C ALA A 29 -4.62 -39.64 -2.90
N PHE A 30 -4.81 -40.21 -4.10
CA PHE A 30 -3.79 -40.28 -5.14
C PHE A 30 -3.86 -39.09 -6.13
N GLY A 31 -5.07 -38.57 -6.33
CA GLY A 31 -5.37 -37.45 -7.21
C GLY A 31 -4.66 -36.14 -6.85
N LYS A 32 -4.37 -35.92 -5.56
CA LYS A 32 -3.60 -34.77 -5.08
C LYS A 32 -2.19 -34.71 -5.66
N PHE A 33 -1.57 -35.85 -5.98
CA PHE A 33 -0.21 -35.90 -6.54
C PHE A 33 -0.16 -35.64 -8.05
N ILE A 34 -1.30 -35.76 -8.74
CA ILE A 34 -1.44 -35.45 -10.16
C ILE A 34 -2.11 -34.08 -10.39
N GLY A 35 -2.33 -33.31 -9.32
CA GLY A 35 -2.76 -31.92 -9.40
C GLY A 35 -4.27 -31.67 -9.38
N ILE A 36 -5.10 -32.66 -9.02
CA ILE A 36 -6.58 -32.49 -8.97
C ILE A 36 -6.98 -31.32 -8.05
N CYS A 37 -6.26 -31.12 -6.95
CA CYS A 37 -6.58 -30.09 -5.96
C CYS A 37 -5.80 -28.77 -6.14
N ASN A 38 -5.02 -28.61 -7.24
CA ASN A 38 -4.15 -27.44 -7.42
C ASN A 38 -4.90 -26.11 -7.41
N SER A 39 -6.12 -26.07 -7.97
CA SER A 39 -6.93 -24.85 -7.99
C SER A 39 -7.35 -24.37 -6.59
N ILE A 40 -7.51 -25.30 -5.63
CA ILE A 40 -7.81 -24.99 -4.23
C ILE A 40 -6.51 -24.62 -3.51
N ASP A 41 -5.42 -25.35 -3.77
CA ASP A 41 -4.11 -25.04 -3.22
C ASP A 41 -3.66 -23.61 -3.59
N ASP A 42 -3.82 -23.21 -4.84
CA ASP A 42 -3.55 -21.84 -5.31
C ASP A 42 -4.33 -20.78 -4.53
N LYS A 43 -5.61 -21.06 -4.22
CA LYS A 43 -6.44 -20.16 -3.40
C LYS A 43 -5.92 -20.08 -1.97
N VAL A 44 -5.57 -21.21 -1.36
CA VAL A 44 -4.98 -21.26 -0.01
C VAL A 44 -3.68 -20.46 0.02
N VAL A 45 -2.75 -20.72 -0.90
CA VAL A 45 -1.47 -20.00 -1.00
C VAL A 45 -1.68 -18.50 -1.16
N LYS A 46 -2.62 -18.09 -2.01
CA LYS A 46 -2.96 -16.68 -2.20
C LYS A 46 -3.51 -16.05 -0.92
N CYS A 47 -4.39 -16.75 -0.21
CA CYS A 47 -4.99 -16.29 1.05
C CYS A 47 -3.93 -16.12 2.15
N LEU A 48 -3.10 -17.15 2.36
CA LEU A 48 -2.03 -17.15 3.36
C LEU A 48 -0.97 -16.07 3.09
N LYS A 49 -0.66 -15.82 1.82
CA LYS A 49 0.24 -14.73 1.42
C LYS A 49 -0.37 -13.37 1.78
N ALA A 50 -1.67 -13.16 1.52
CA ALA A 50 -2.35 -11.92 1.87
C ALA A 50 -2.38 -11.70 3.39
N GLU A 51 -2.71 -12.72 4.19
CA GLU A 51 -2.65 -12.64 5.67
C GLU A 51 -1.28 -12.26 6.19
N ARG A 52 -0.23 -12.88 5.62
CA ARG A 52 1.14 -12.60 6.02
C ARG A 52 1.49 -11.14 5.74
N VAL A 53 1.10 -10.61 4.58
CA VAL A 53 1.33 -9.20 4.22
C VAL A 53 0.58 -8.28 5.18
N ALA A 54 -0.71 -8.52 5.43
CA ALA A 54 -1.51 -7.73 6.37
C ALA A 54 -0.88 -7.69 7.78
N ARG A 55 -0.45 -8.86 8.28
CA ARG A 55 0.21 -8.98 9.59
C ARG A 55 1.53 -8.19 9.68
N VAL A 56 2.29 -8.13 8.57
CA VAL A 56 3.51 -7.31 8.50
C VAL A 56 3.16 -5.83 8.55
N VAL A 57 2.14 -5.40 7.80
CA VAL A 57 1.67 -4.01 7.82
C VAL A 57 1.25 -3.62 9.24
N ASP A 58 0.36 -4.39 9.87
CA ASP A 58 -0.13 -4.10 11.22
C ASP A 58 0.95 -4.13 12.30
N ARG A 59 1.96 -5.00 12.14
CA ARG A 59 3.05 -5.11 13.13
C ARG A 59 4.03 -3.95 13.06
N PHE A 60 4.36 -3.49 11.86
CA PHE A 60 5.50 -2.60 11.67
C PHE A 60 5.12 -1.19 11.25
N PHE A 61 3.90 -0.98 10.76
CA PHE A 61 3.45 0.32 10.27
C PHE A 61 2.34 0.91 11.14
N THR A 62 2.51 2.18 11.50
CA THR A 62 1.44 3.02 12.02
C THR A 62 0.78 3.77 10.86
N ARG A 63 -0.56 3.76 10.82
CA ARG A 63 -1.35 4.45 9.80
C ARG A 63 -1.57 5.90 10.21
N TYR A 64 -1.23 6.80 9.30
CA TYR A 64 -1.55 8.22 9.38
C TYR A 64 -2.18 8.69 8.08
N TYR A 65 -2.86 9.84 8.12
CA TYR A 65 -3.59 10.37 6.98
C TYR A 65 -3.31 11.86 6.77
N TYR A 66 -3.26 12.25 5.50
CA TYR A 66 -3.06 13.61 5.05
C TYR A 66 -4.16 13.97 4.07
N ILE A 67 -4.85 15.09 4.27
CA ILE A 67 -5.92 15.54 3.38
C ILE A 67 -5.45 16.76 2.60
N LYS A 68 -5.58 16.71 1.27
CA LYS A 68 -5.25 17.81 0.38
C LYS A 68 -6.36 18.02 -0.64
N GLY A 69 -6.94 19.21 -0.64
CA GLY A 69 -8.03 19.57 -1.57
C GLY A 69 -9.24 18.64 -1.44
N GLY A 70 -9.55 18.16 -0.23
CA GLY A 70 -10.64 17.22 0.04
C GLY A 70 -10.30 15.74 -0.24
N ALA A 71 -9.17 15.45 -0.89
CA ALA A 71 -8.74 14.08 -1.18
C ALA A 71 -7.84 13.53 -0.05
N PRO A 72 -8.13 12.32 0.48
CA PRO A 72 -7.35 11.72 1.57
C PRO A 72 -6.22 10.79 1.08
N TYR A 73 -5.03 10.97 1.63
CA TYR A 73 -3.83 10.18 1.35
C TYR A 73 -3.37 9.47 2.63
N GLN A 74 -2.85 8.26 2.48
CA GLN A 74 -2.36 7.46 3.60
C GLN A 74 -0.82 7.53 3.66
N VAL A 75 -0.31 7.69 4.88
CA VAL A 75 1.10 7.60 5.23
C VAL A 75 1.29 6.40 6.14
N LEU A 76 1.92 5.34 5.61
CA LEU A 76 2.30 4.18 6.42
C LEU A 76 3.68 4.43 7.02
N TYR A 77 3.73 4.72 8.32
CA TYR A 77 4.95 5.01 9.06
C TYR A 77 5.54 3.74 9.67
N HIS A 78 6.68 3.27 9.16
CA HIS A 78 7.35 2.07 9.64
C HIS A 78 8.14 2.32 10.93
N SER A 79 8.31 1.31 11.78
CA SER A 79 9.15 1.35 12.99
C SER A 79 10.62 1.78 12.72
N ASN A 80 11.17 1.37 11.58
CA ASN A 80 12.48 1.82 11.05
C ASN A 80 12.48 3.26 10.46
N ARG A 81 11.41 4.04 10.70
CA ARG A 81 11.27 5.45 10.30
C ARG A 81 11.31 5.71 8.78
N ILE A 82 10.81 4.77 7.99
CA ILE A 82 10.49 5.01 6.57
C ILE A 82 8.98 5.23 6.44
N CYS A 83 8.58 6.02 5.44
CA CYS A 83 7.17 6.30 5.18
C CYS A 83 6.82 5.88 3.76
N LEU A 84 5.75 5.12 3.61
CA LEU A 84 5.15 4.82 2.31
C LEU A 84 3.96 5.77 2.11
N ILE A 85 3.90 6.39 0.94
CA ILE A 85 2.81 7.28 0.55
C ILE A 85 1.86 6.53 -0.36
N CYS A 86 0.60 6.41 0.04
CA CYS A 86 -0.44 5.65 -0.64
C CYS A 86 -1.71 6.51 -0.80
N LEU A 87 -2.63 6.08 -1.67
CA LEU A 87 -4.01 6.57 -1.57
C LEU A 87 -4.63 6.07 -0.27
N ALA A 88 -5.45 6.89 0.39
CA ALA A 88 -6.28 6.36 1.47
C ALA A 88 -7.39 5.46 0.90
N PRO A 89 -7.90 4.47 1.67
CA PRO A 89 -8.94 3.57 1.19
C PRO A 89 -10.21 4.25 0.68
N THR A 90 -10.55 5.43 1.20
CA THR A 90 -11.73 6.21 0.76
C THR A 90 -11.40 7.30 -0.27
N HIS A 91 -10.21 7.27 -0.87
CA HIS A 91 -9.83 8.27 -1.87
C HIS A 91 -10.77 8.20 -3.10
N PRO A 92 -11.35 9.32 -3.57
CA PRO A 92 -12.37 9.32 -4.62
C PRO A 92 -11.93 8.68 -5.96
N ALA A 93 -10.63 8.77 -6.28
CA ALA A 93 -10.06 8.12 -7.47
C ALA A 93 -10.42 6.63 -7.63
N TYR A 94 -10.63 5.89 -6.54
CA TYR A 94 -11.06 4.50 -6.64
C TYR A 94 -12.48 4.36 -7.20
N GLY A 95 -13.39 5.28 -6.86
CA GLY A 95 -14.76 5.31 -7.40
C GLY A 95 -14.83 5.83 -8.83
N GLU A 96 -13.89 6.70 -9.21
CA GLU A 96 -13.79 7.27 -10.57
C GLU A 96 -13.07 6.36 -11.58
N GLY A 97 -12.47 5.26 -11.12
CA GLY A 97 -11.64 4.37 -11.93
C GLY A 97 -10.24 4.94 -12.17
N ILE A 98 -9.20 4.13 -11.95
CA ILE A 98 -7.80 4.56 -12.14
C ILE A 98 -7.36 4.28 -13.58
N ALA A 99 -6.99 5.33 -14.32
CA ALA A 99 -6.55 5.21 -15.71
C ALA A 99 -5.02 5.16 -15.83
N SER A 100 -4.30 6.12 -15.26
CA SER A 100 -2.83 6.20 -15.39
C SER A 100 -2.15 6.94 -14.23
N VAL A 101 -0.85 6.69 -14.06
CA VAL A 101 0.01 7.39 -13.12
C VAL A 101 1.25 7.92 -13.85
N SER A 102 1.56 9.20 -13.68
CA SER A 102 2.79 9.83 -14.19
C SER A 102 3.61 10.42 -13.05
N TYR A 103 4.92 10.17 -13.06
CA TYR A 103 5.89 10.82 -12.16
C TYR A 103 6.55 12.06 -12.78
N ASP A 104 6.17 12.40 -14.02
CA ASP A 104 6.53 13.66 -14.65
C ASP A 104 5.57 14.75 -14.17
N VAL A 105 6.02 15.50 -13.17
CA VAL A 105 5.30 16.62 -12.55
C VAL A 105 5.78 17.98 -13.07
N GLY A 106 6.27 18.03 -14.32
CA GLY A 106 6.70 19.24 -15.01
C GLY A 106 8.21 19.47 -14.91
N ASN A 107 8.67 20.43 -14.08
CA ASN A 107 10.07 20.88 -14.06
C ASN A 107 11.12 19.84 -13.62
N MET A 108 10.71 18.66 -13.14
CA MET A 108 11.63 17.60 -12.71
C MET A 108 10.93 16.25 -12.66
N ASP A 109 11.35 15.32 -13.52
CA ASP A 109 10.91 13.92 -13.50
C ASP A 109 11.42 13.24 -12.21
N ARG A 110 10.49 12.81 -11.36
CA ARG A 110 10.81 12.18 -10.07
C ARG A 110 11.33 10.75 -10.22
N SER A 111 11.08 10.12 -11.36
CA SER A 111 11.56 8.75 -11.66
C SER A 111 13.07 8.70 -11.93
N GLN A 112 13.66 9.80 -12.39
CA GLN A 112 15.11 9.90 -12.65
C GLN A 112 15.95 10.08 -11.37
N ASN A 113 15.31 10.22 -10.22
CA ASN A 113 15.97 10.53 -8.96
C ASN A 113 16.49 9.26 -8.26
N VAL A 114 17.37 8.53 -8.94
CA VAL A 114 17.93 7.26 -8.46
C VAL A 114 19.04 7.55 -7.46
N VAL A 115 18.71 7.54 -6.16
CA VAL A 115 19.70 7.62 -5.08
C VAL A 115 20.42 6.29 -4.89
N LYS A 116 21.68 6.21 -5.33
CA LYS A 116 22.55 5.04 -5.11
C LYS A 116 23.48 5.24 -3.89
N GLY A 117 23.76 4.15 -3.16
CA GLY A 117 24.75 4.08 -2.07
C GLY A 117 24.18 4.18 -0.65
N LYS A 118 24.90 3.61 0.34
CA LYS A 118 24.47 3.48 1.75
C LYS A 118 24.06 4.82 2.41
N SER A 119 24.69 5.93 2.01
CA SER A 119 24.39 7.27 2.55
C SER A 119 23.26 8.00 1.80
N LYS A 120 22.73 7.41 0.72
CA LYS A 120 21.73 8.02 -0.18
C LYS A 120 22.11 9.46 -0.61
N LYS A 121 23.41 9.81 -0.70
CA LYS A 121 23.87 11.18 -1.02
C LYS A 121 23.22 11.64 -2.33
N GLY A 122 22.66 12.85 -2.37
CA GLY A 122 21.96 13.40 -3.54
C GLY A 122 20.42 13.28 -3.53
N GLY A 123 19.82 12.58 -2.57
CA GLY A 123 18.36 12.45 -2.51
C GLY A 123 17.65 13.76 -2.28
N MET A 124 16.67 14.04 -3.13
CA MET A 124 15.87 15.26 -3.07
C MET A 124 15.04 15.31 -1.79
N ILE A 125 15.12 16.43 -1.09
CA ILE A 125 14.29 16.72 0.08
C ILE A 125 12.99 17.32 -0.40
N LEU A 126 11.88 16.64 -0.14
CA LEU A 126 10.53 17.07 -0.47
C LEU A 126 9.89 17.75 0.74
N GLN A 127 9.02 18.73 0.48
CA GLN A 127 8.08 19.27 1.46
C GLN A 127 6.78 18.45 1.42
N ALA A 128 5.98 18.50 2.48
CA ALA A 128 4.72 17.74 2.57
C ALA A 128 3.80 17.95 1.35
N ASP A 129 3.71 19.18 0.86
CA ASP A 129 2.86 19.53 -0.28
C ASP A 129 3.46 19.25 -1.66
N THR A 130 4.71 18.80 -1.73
CA THR A 130 5.38 18.56 -3.01
C THR A 130 4.67 17.45 -3.77
N THR A 131 4.24 17.71 -5.01
CA THR A 131 3.62 16.69 -5.86
C THR A 131 4.65 15.62 -6.23
N LEU A 132 4.34 14.37 -5.92
CA LEU A 132 5.11 13.18 -6.27
C LEU A 132 4.72 12.65 -7.65
N ALA A 133 3.43 12.56 -7.91
CA ALA A 133 2.86 11.95 -9.09
C ALA A 133 1.53 12.61 -9.46
N LEU A 134 1.13 12.42 -10.72
CA LEU A 134 -0.19 12.75 -11.25
C LEU A 134 -0.94 11.43 -11.47
N LEU A 135 -2.07 11.26 -10.80
CA LEU A 135 -2.99 10.15 -11.04
C LEU A 135 -4.16 10.66 -11.86
N THR A 136 -4.38 10.09 -13.03
CA THR A 136 -5.51 10.39 -13.89
C THR A 136 -6.56 9.30 -13.77
N THR A 137 -7.81 9.68 -13.57
CA THR A 137 -8.94 8.76 -13.49
C THR A 137 -9.58 8.51 -14.85
N GLU A 138 -10.39 7.47 -14.97
CA GLU A 138 -11.14 7.15 -16.19
C GLU A 138 -12.22 8.22 -16.49
N THR A 139 -12.67 8.96 -15.47
CA THR A 139 -13.56 10.14 -15.63
C THR A 139 -12.81 11.41 -16.10
N GLY A 140 -11.48 11.40 -16.17
CA GLY A 140 -10.65 12.52 -16.60
C GLY A 140 -10.16 13.44 -15.47
N THR A 141 -10.50 13.17 -14.22
CA THR A 141 -9.99 13.93 -13.06
C THR A 141 -8.50 13.64 -12.85
N VAL A 142 -7.73 14.67 -12.49
CA VAL A 142 -6.31 14.54 -12.19
C VAL A 142 -6.02 14.87 -10.73
N TYR A 143 -5.59 13.85 -9.98
CA TYR A 143 -5.16 13.97 -8.59
C TYR A 143 -3.66 14.18 -8.50
N LYS A 144 -3.26 15.28 -7.85
CA LYS A 144 -1.85 15.59 -7.56
C LYS A 144 -1.43 14.93 -6.24
N ILE A 145 -0.79 13.78 -6.33
CA ILE A 145 -0.39 12.98 -5.17
C ILE A 145 0.69 13.74 -4.38
N PRO A 146 0.45 14.16 -3.13
CA PRO A 146 1.42 14.91 -2.34
C PRO A 146 2.41 13.98 -1.63
N SER A 147 3.58 14.52 -1.27
CA SER A 147 4.57 13.86 -0.41
C SER A 147 4.03 13.52 0.97
N CYS A 148 2.99 14.23 1.43
CA CYS A 148 2.32 14.18 2.74
C CYS A 148 3.22 14.57 3.93
N ILE A 149 4.52 14.35 3.82
CA ILE A 149 5.52 14.64 4.84
C ILE A 149 6.73 15.34 4.21
N ARG A 150 7.46 16.09 5.04
CA ARG A 150 8.80 16.52 4.69
C ARG A 150 9.77 15.35 4.85
N GLY A 151 10.50 15.02 3.80
CA GLY A 151 11.42 13.89 3.84
C GLY A 151 12.30 13.78 2.62
N LYS A 152 13.33 12.96 2.72
CA LYS A 152 14.17 12.61 1.58
C LYS A 152 13.49 11.54 0.74
N LEU A 153 13.31 11.79 -0.55
CA LEU A 153 12.81 10.77 -1.48
C LEU A 153 13.83 9.63 -1.57
N VAL A 154 13.37 8.41 -1.31
CA VAL A 154 14.18 7.18 -1.40
C VAL A 154 13.92 6.48 -2.71
N GLU A 155 12.65 6.30 -3.05
CA GLU A 155 12.20 5.49 -4.18
C GLU A 155 10.80 5.92 -4.60
N VAL A 156 10.46 5.73 -5.89
CA VAL A 156 9.11 5.81 -6.44
C VAL A 156 8.73 4.47 -7.07
N ASN A 157 7.45 4.12 -7.04
CA ASN A 157 6.98 2.87 -7.62
C ASN A 157 6.73 3.04 -9.13
N THR A 158 7.76 2.81 -9.94
CA THR A 158 7.68 2.92 -11.40
C THR A 158 6.76 1.89 -12.04
N ALA A 159 6.44 0.78 -11.35
CA ALA A 159 5.50 -0.21 -11.86
C ALA A 159 4.09 0.38 -12.06
N LEU A 160 3.72 1.44 -11.33
CA LEU A 160 2.45 2.14 -11.51
C LEU A 160 2.33 2.87 -12.86
N GLN A 161 3.46 3.19 -13.52
CA GLN A 161 3.44 3.79 -14.86
C GLN A 161 3.05 2.75 -15.92
N THR A 162 3.46 1.50 -15.71
CA THR A 162 3.15 0.38 -16.62
C THR A 162 1.75 -0.17 -16.38
N ASP A 163 1.35 -0.29 -15.11
CA ASP A 163 0.04 -0.80 -14.71
C ASP A 163 -0.48 -0.04 -13.49
N ALA A 164 -1.23 1.03 -13.74
CA ALA A 164 -1.86 1.81 -12.67
C ALA A 164 -3.05 1.07 -12.03
N LYS A 165 -3.69 0.15 -12.75
CA LYS A 165 -4.89 -0.58 -12.31
C LYS A 165 -4.59 -1.52 -11.15
N GLN A 166 -3.32 -1.92 -10.98
CA GLN A 166 -2.87 -2.68 -9.82
C GLN A 166 -3.22 -2.02 -8.48
N LEU A 167 -3.40 -0.69 -8.42
CA LEU A 167 -3.78 0.04 -7.20
C LEU A 167 -5.10 -0.46 -6.58
N HIS A 168 -6.02 -1.02 -7.36
CA HIS A 168 -7.28 -1.59 -6.85
C HIS A 168 -7.09 -2.93 -6.12
N GLN A 169 -6.09 -3.70 -6.54
CA GLN A 169 -5.88 -5.08 -6.08
C GLN A 169 -4.66 -5.20 -5.16
N ALA A 170 -3.85 -4.15 -5.08
CA ALA A 170 -2.67 -4.09 -4.25
C ALA A 170 -3.07 -4.24 -2.78
N ALA A 171 -2.38 -5.14 -2.09
CA ALA A 171 -2.42 -5.16 -0.63
C ALA A 171 -1.96 -3.80 -0.08
N GLU A 172 -2.39 -3.46 1.13
CA GLU A 172 -2.05 -2.19 1.76
C GLU A 172 -0.52 -1.97 1.78
N GLY A 173 -0.09 -0.78 1.39
CA GLY A 173 1.32 -0.42 1.26
C GLY A 173 2.02 -0.93 0.01
N ALA A 174 1.48 -1.92 -0.72
CA ALA A 174 2.07 -2.36 -1.99
C ALA A 174 1.82 -1.34 -3.12
N GLY A 175 0.68 -0.64 -3.07
CA GLY A 175 0.31 0.45 -3.98
C GLY A 175 0.94 1.81 -3.64
N TYR A 176 2.13 1.82 -3.05
CA TYR A 176 2.79 3.08 -2.68
C TYR A 176 3.24 3.85 -3.94
N PHE A 177 3.20 5.18 -3.88
CA PHE A 177 3.75 6.07 -4.91
C PHE A 177 5.22 6.39 -4.64
N ALA A 178 5.56 6.61 -3.36
CA ALA A 178 6.92 6.93 -2.95
C ALA A 178 7.25 6.39 -1.56
N ILE A 179 8.54 6.09 -1.36
CA ILE A 179 9.14 5.85 -0.07
C ILE A 179 9.92 7.10 0.34
N LEU A 180 9.60 7.64 1.50
CA LEU A 180 10.28 8.80 2.08
C LEU A 180 11.02 8.43 3.35
N LEU A 181 12.18 9.07 3.55
CA LEU A 181 12.94 9.02 4.78
C LEU A 181 12.86 10.39 5.47
N PRO A 182 12.01 10.55 6.50
CA PRO A 182 12.01 11.75 7.33
C PRO A 182 13.34 11.93 8.09
N LYS A 183 13.67 13.18 8.41
CA LYS A 183 14.77 13.45 9.35
C LYS A 183 14.32 13.06 10.76
N ILE A 184 15.24 12.44 11.51
CA ILE A 184 14.98 11.95 12.88
C ILE A 184 14.46 13.07 13.79
N GLU A 185 15.05 14.26 13.69
CA GLU A 185 14.69 15.45 14.47
C GLU A 185 13.24 15.91 14.24
N ASN A 186 12.66 15.62 13.08
CA ASN A 186 11.36 16.14 12.66
C ASN A 186 10.24 15.10 12.75
N CYS A 187 10.49 13.91 13.31
CA CYS A 187 9.48 12.85 13.35
C CYS A 187 8.23 13.26 14.15
N SER A 188 8.38 14.02 15.24
CA SER A 188 7.26 14.57 16.02
C SER A 188 6.39 15.52 15.21
N ASP A 189 7.04 16.43 14.48
CA ASP A 189 6.36 17.46 13.68
C ASP A 189 5.66 16.88 12.46
N ILE A 190 6.17 15.76 11.95
CA ILE A 190 5.52 15.02 10.87
C ILE A 190 4.22 14.40 11.38
N ILE A 191 4.24 13.79 12.56
CA ILE A 191 3.06 13.17 13.15
C ILE A 191 2.00 14.22 13.52
N SER A 192 2.40 15.39 14.04
CA SER A 192 1.45 16.42 14.49
C SER A 192 0.63 17.04 13.36
N ASN A 193 1.13 17.01 12.12
CA ASN A 193 0.43 17.51 10.94
C ASN A 193 -0.39 16.43 10.21
N LEU A 194 -0.38 15.20 10.69
CA LEU A 194 -1.12 14.08 10.13
C LEU A 194 -2.25 13.67 11.07
N LEU A 195 -3.32 13.13 10.49
CA LEU A 195 -4.41 12.54 11.25
C LEU A 195 -4.06 11.11 11.64
N THR A 196 -4.37 10.73 12.87
CA THR A 196 -4.38 9.33 13.28
C THR A 196 -5.55 8.59 12.62
N GLN A 197 -5.54 7.25 12.68
CA GLN A 197 -6.68 6.44 12.22
C GLN A 197 -8.01 6.92 12.84
N GLN A 198 -8.04 7.13 14.15
CA GLN A 198 -9.24 7.57 14.85
C GLN A 198 -9.72 8.94 14.35
N GLN A 199 -8.82 9.90 14.22
CA GLN A 199 -9.16 11.25 13.73
C GLN A 199 -9.67 11.23 12.29
N TYR A 200 -9.10 10.35 11.46
CA TYR A 200 -9.54 10.16 10.09
C TYR A 200 -10.94 9.54 10.03
N ASP A 201 -11.20 8.48 10.80
CA ASP A 201 -12.52 7.84 10.88
C ASP A 201 -13.60 8.82 11.40
N GLU A 202 -13.25 9.68 12.36
CA GLU A 202 -14.12 10.75 12.85
C GLU A 202 -14.44 11.80 11.77
N GLN A 203 -13.48 12.13 10.91
CA GLN A 203 -13.73 13.02 9.78
C GLN A 203 -14.64 12.40 8.72
N LEU A 204 -14.47 11.10 8.43
CA LEU A 204 -15.35 10.39 7.49
C LEU A 204 -16.82 10.45 7.95
N LYS A 205 -17.06 10.20 9.24
CA LYS A 205 -18.42 10.28 9.82
C LYS A 205 -19.05 11.67 9.72
N LYS A 206 -18.25 12.74 9.84
CA LYS A 206 -18.75 14.12 9.71
C LYS A 206 -19.13 14.51 8.29
N GLY A 207 -18.57 13.84 7.28
CA GLY A 207 -18.91 14.08 5.87
C GLY A 207 -20.16 13.36 5.39
N GLU A 208 -20.69 12.42 6.18
CA GLU A 208 -21.88 11.62 5.86
C GLU A 208 -23.18 12.20 6.46
N THR A 209 -23.06 13.21 7.34
CA THR A 209 -24.17 14.00 7.92
C THR A 209 -24.35 15.34 7.23
#